data_AF-G8TFN1-F1
#
_entry.id   AF-G8TFN1-F1
#
_cell.length_a   1.000
_cell.length_b   1.000
_cell.length_c   1.000
_cell.angle_alpha   90.00
_cell.angle_beta   90.00
_cell.angle_gamma   90.00
#
_symmetry.space_group_name_H-M   'P 1'
#
loop_
_entity.id
_entity.type
_entity.pdbx_description
1 polymer ?
#
loop_
_entity_poly.entity_id
_entity_poly.type
_entity_poly.pdbx_seq_one_letter_code
_entity_poly.pdbx_strand_id
1 'polypeptide(L)'
;MAGKWHELIFSYFKNEIYSFRDVLVKMKEEGMSAQDAYRIFTEIRYELQREGNEKDEDRILDTMDIIVGYCLPDNKVWDDLFLAENQILYVPNFEDLVSMPYTGIINAICWSRKLTGDFAEIVKKVTLTGNITTIDPEELNELSLSEQGQLAREILLNDLELLKAHGASPVLNVINHYDRDDAYPFFPTDVYSYHVDRSPVPTDTFLCTYYGDPSEILPNGQGKQKILIPEIRAELRKLYQGAEDGFELFLSEHFFDLHYQAETDARPISLGIGNLWRLAVDHPESQVPPCLHRAPAEKSGPRLLLIC
;
A
#
# COMPACT_ATOMS: atom_id res chain seq x y z
N MET A 1 17.34 -6.35 16.58
CA MET A 1 16.47 -6.53 17.77
C MET A 1 15.39 -7.59 17.56
N ALA A 2 14.77 -7.74 16.38
CA ALA A 2 13.72 -8.74 16.15
C ALA A 2 14.14 -10.21 16.42
N GLY A 3 15.38 -10.61 16.06
CA GLY A 3 15.84 -12.00 16.22
C GLY A 3 15.81 -12.53 17.66
N LYS A 4 16.10 -11.70 18.67
CA LYS A 4 16.03 -12.12 20.09
C LYS A 4 14.59 -12.44 20.52
N TRP A 5 13.61 -11.76 19.92
CA TRP A 5 12.20 -11.96 20.24
C TRP A 5 11.65 -13.19 19.54
N HIS A 6 12.10 -13.48 18.32
CA HIS A 6 11.81 -14.75 17.64
C HIS A 6 12.30 -15.91 18.52
N GLU A 7 13.57 -15.92 18.90
CA GLU A 7 14.12 -16.97 19.77
C GLU A 7 13.38 -17.09 21.11
N LEU A 8 13.03 -15.96 21.73
CA LEU A 8 12.27 -15.96 22.98
C LEU A 8 10.86 -16.54 22.79
N ILE A 9 10.11 -16.10 21.78
CA ILE A 9 8.75 -16.58 21.49
C ILE A 9 8.78 -18.08 21.13
N PHE A 10 9.75 -18.52 20.33
CA PHE A 10 9.92 -19.94 20.01
C PHE A 10 10.30 -20.79 21.24
N SER A 11 10.98 -20.21 22.23
CA SER A 11 11.24 -20.91 23.50
C SER A 11 9.98 -21.13 24.34
N TYR A 12 8.97 -20.27 24.21
CA TYR A 12 7.69 -20.38 24.93
C TYR A 12 6.76 -21.44 24.33
N PHE A 13 6.86 -21.74 23.03
CA PHE A 13 6.19 -22.91 22.47
C PHE A 13 6.67 -24.21 23.10
N LYS A 14 7.94 -24.27 23.52
CA LYS A 14 8.58 -25.44 24.14
C LYS A 14 8.35 -25.55 25.64
N ASN A 15 7.82 -24.51 26.30
CA ASN A 15 7.71 -24.45 27.75
C ASN A 15 6.32 -24.00 28.19
N GLU A 16 5.49 -24.93 28.67
CA GLU A 16 4.09 -24.68 29.06
C GLU A 16 3.92 -23.86 30.36
N ILE A 17 5.03 -23.51 31.02
CA ILE A 17 5.01 -22.78 32.30
C ILE A 17 4.75 -21.28 32.11
N TYR A 18 5.04 -20.72 30.94
CA TYR A 18 4.99 -19.27 30.71
C TYR A 18 3.92 -18.85 29.69
N SER A 19 3.26 -17.71 29.93
CA SER A 19 2.24 -17.17 29.03
C SER A 19 2.87 -16.25 27.98
N PHE A 20 2.33 -16.24 26.77
CA PHE A 20 2.73 -15.26 25.75
C PHE A 20 2.48 -13.81 26.20
N ARG A 21 1.53 -13.57 27.11
CA ARG A 21 1.34 -12.26 27.73
C ARG A 21 2.60 -11.78 28.48
N ASP A 22 3.35 -12.68 29.10
CA ASP A 22 4.60 -12.33 29.81
C ASP A 22 5.66 -11.82 28.83
N VAL A 23 5.69 -12.39 27.63
CA VAL A 23 6.53 -11.90 26.53
C VAL A 23 6.13 -10.48 26.15
N LEU A 24 4.82 -10.22 25.98
CA LEU A 24 4.30 -8.90 25.64
C LEU A 24 4.63 -7.84 26.71
N VAL A 25 4.47 -8.18 27.99
CA VAL A 25 4.85 -7.28 29.11
C VAL A 25 6.33 -6.96 29.06
N LYS A 26 7.19 -7.97 28.86
CA LYS A 26 8.63 -7.76 28.72
C LYS A 26 8.99 -6.90 27.52
N MET A 27 8.31 -7.09 26.39
CA MET A 27 8.47 -6.25 25.20
C MET A 27 8.14 -4.78 25.53
N LYS A 28 7.00 -4.52 26.20
CA LYS A 28 6.61 -3.17 26.64
C LYS A 28 7.64 -2.56 27.60
N GLU A 29 8.10 -3.30 28.60
CA GLU A 29 9.11 -2.85 29.57
C GLU A 29 10.45 -2.49 28.91
N GLU A 30 10.82 -3.19 27.85
CA GLU A 30 11.99 -2.88 27.01
C GLU A 30 11.76 -1.72 26.02
N GLY A 31 10.63 -1.01 26.15
CA GLY A 31 10.30 0.17 25.33
C GLY A 31 9.70 -0.17 23.96
N MET A 32 9.27 -1.42 23.74
CA MET A 32 8.65 -1.81 22.49
C MET A 32 7.20 -1.29 22.39
N SER A 33 6.89 -0.73 21.22
CA SER A 33 5.53 -0.35 20.87
C SER A 33 4.65 -1.59 20.59
N ALA A 34 3.33 -1.47 20.78
CA ALA A 34 2.38 -2.50 20.36
C ALA A 34 2.53 -2.85 18.88
N GLN A 35 2.83 -1.85 18.04
CA GLN A 35 3.07 -2.03 16.61
C GLN A 35 4.25 -2.96 16.31
N ASP A 36 5.40 -2.69 16.95
CA ASP A 36 6.61 -3.49 16.72
C ASP A 36 6.44 -4.92 17.24
N ALA A 37 5.68 -5.09 18.33
CA ALA A 37 5.28 -6.40 18.81
C ALA A 37 4.37 -7.13 17.80
N TYR A 38 3.31 -6.47 17.32
CA TYR A 38 2.38 -7.06 16.35
C TYR A 38 3.09 -7.54 15.08
N ARG A 39 4.07 -6.77 14.59
CA ARG A 39 4.91 -7.18 13.44
C ARG A 39 5.70 -8.45 13.72
N ILE A 40 6.37 -8.54 14.87
CA ILE A 40 7.15 -9.74 15.24
C ILE A 40 6.22 -10.97 15.31
N PHE A 41 5.05 -10.83 15.92
CA PHE A 41 4.09 -11.92 16.00
C PHE A 41 3.50 -12.28 14.63
N THR A 42 3.32 -11.31 13.73
CA THR A 42 2.90 -11.55 12.34
C THR A 42 3.97 -12.32 11.54
N GLU A 43 5.24 -11.96 11.68
CA GLU A 43 6.37 -12.68 11.05
C GLU A 43 6.40 -14.15 11.51
N ILE A 44 6.29 -14.39 12.81
CA ILE A 44 6.25 -15.72 13.40
C ILE A 44 5.03 -16.51 12.94
N ARG A 45 3.86 -15.85 12.85
CA ARG A 45 2.65 -16.48 12.32
C ARG A 45 2.86 -17.00 10.89
N TYR A 46 3.46 -16.19 10.02
CA TYR A 46 3.77 -16.62 8.65
C TYR A 46 4.77 -17.78 8.61
N GLU A 47 5.75 -17.82 9.51
CA GLU A 47 6.66 -18.97 9.63
C GLU A 47 5.92 -20.24 10.04
N LEU A 48 5.06 -20.17 11.06
CA LEU A 48 4.26 -21.31 11.53
C LEU A 48 3.29 -21.83 10.46
N GLN A 49 2.66 -20.92 9.70
CA GLN A 49 1.78 -21.27 8.59
C GLN A 49 2.53 -22.03 7.49
N ARG A 50 3.78 -21.61 7.18
CA ARG A 50 4.63 -22.30 6.20
C ARG A 50 5.09 -23.68 6.68
N GLU A 51 5.21 -23.87 7.99
CA GLU A 51 5.57 -25.14 8.62
C GLU A 51 4.35 -26.06 8.83
N GLY A 52 3.13 -25.57 8.60
CA GLY A 52 1.89 -26.32 8.84
C GLY A 52 1.58 -26.54 10.33
N ASN A 53 2.07 -25.67 11.20
CA ASN A 53 1.90 -25.78 12.66
C ASN A 53 0.67 -24.99 13.15
N GLU A 54 -0.52 -25.50 12.83
CA GLU A 54 -1.81 -24.85 13.14
C GLU A 54 -1.99 -24.56 14.64
N LYS A 55 -1.57 -25.50 15.51
CA LYS A 55 -1.73 -25.36 16.96
C LYS A 55 -1.01 -24.14 17.54
N ASP A 56 0.21 -23.89 17.08
CA ASP A 56 0.98 -22.74 17.55
C ASP A 56 0.60 -21.46 16.81
N GLU A 57 0.07 -21.56 15.57
CA GLU A 57 -0.54 -20.43 14.86
C GLU A 57 -1.73 -19.86 15.64
N ASP A 58 -2.66 -20.71 16.10
CA ASP A 58 -3.83 -20.28 16.91
C ASP A 58 -3.40 -19.55 18.18
N ARG A 59 -2.35 -20.04 18.85
CA ARG A 59 -1.80 -19.40 20.07
C ARG A 59 -1.18 -18.03 19.77
N ILE A 60 -0.59 -17.86 18.58
CA ILE A 60 -0.07 -16.58 18.13
C ILE A 60 -1.21 -15.62 17.81
N LEU A 61 -2.28 -16.09 17.16
CA LEU A 61 -3.48 -15.29 16.90
C LEU A 61 -4.13 -14.79 18.20
N ASP A 62 -4.34 -15.67 19.18
CA ASP A 62 -4.87 -15.30 20.50
C ASP A 62 -3.97 -14.26 21.21
N THR A 63 -2.66 -14.35 21.00
CA THR A 63 -1.71 -13.38 21.57
C THR A 63 -1.77 -12.05 20.83
N MET A 64 -1.93 -12.08 19.51
CA MET A 64 -2.07 -10.88 18.68
C MET A 64 -3.31 -10.07 19.09
N ASP A 65 -4.41 -10.72 19.48
CA ASP A 65 -5.59 -10.06 20.04
C ASP A 65 -5.26 -9.26 21.31
N ILE A 66 -4.38 -9.77 22.17
CA ILE A 66 -3.90 -9.03 23.36
C ILE A 66 -3.08 -7.80 22.94
N ILE A 67 -2.25 -7.92 21.90
CA ILE A 67 -1.41 -6.81 21.40
C ILE A 67 -2.27 -5.66 20.88
N VAL A 68 -3.34 -5.98 20.14
CA VAL A 68 -4.25 -4.97 19.55
C VAL A 68 -5.37 -4.54 20.49
N GLY A 69 -5.44 -5.12 21.70
CA GLY A 69 -6.40 -4.74 22.73
C GLY A 69 -7.77 -5.42 22.63
N TYR A 70 -7.94 -6.43 21.77
CA TYR A 70 -9.11 -7.33 21.76
C TYR A 70 -9.01 -8.39 22.87
N CYS A 71 -8.88 -7.94 24.11
CA CYS A 71 -8.81 -8.83 25.27
C CYS A 71 -9.57 -8.24 26.47
N LEU A 72 -9.77 -9.05 27.51
CA LEU A 72 -10.32 -8.55 28.78
C LEU A 72 -9.42 -7.44 29.35
N PRO A 73 -9.98 -6.42 30.05
CA PRO A 73 -9.21 -5.30 30.58
C PRO A 73 -7.95 -5.70 31.38
N ASP A 74 -8.04 -6.77 32.17
CA ASP A 74 -6.92 -7.29 32.99
C ASP A 74 -5.78 -7.89 32.14
N ASN A 75 -6.08 -8.29 30.90
CA ASN A 75 -5.11 -8.86 29.97
C ASN A 75 -4.40 -7.81 29.12
N LYS A 76 -4.90 -6.57 29.09
CA LYS A 76 -4.36 -5.49 28.27
C LYS A 76 -2.91 -5.18 28.64
N VAL A 77 -2.04 -5.09 27.63
CA VAL A 77 -0.61 -4.78 27.82
C VAL A 77 -0.31 -3.34 27.47
N TRP A 78 -0.77 -2.82 26.33
CA TRP A 78 -0.62 -1.41 25.95
C TRP A 78 -1.93 -0.67 26.19
N ASP A 79 -1.85 0.54 26.76
CA ASP A 79 -3.01 1.35 27.19
C ASP A 79 -3.72 2.02 26.02
N ASP A 80 -2.95 2.37 24.99
CA ASP A 80 -3.45 2.90 23.73
C ASP A 80 -3.96 1.75 22.87
N LEU A 81 -5.21 1.85 22.40
CA LEU A 81 -5.67 1.09 21.24
C LEU A 81 -4.89 1.59 20.04
N PHE A 82 -3.65 1.13 19.90
CA PHE A 82 -3.01 1.12 18.61
C PHE A 82 -3.67 -0.02 17.86
N LEU A 83 -4.81 0.27 17.22
CA LEU A 83 -5.00 -0.31 15.91
C LEU A 83 -3.72 0.08 15.17
N ALA A 84 -2.81 -0.87 14.99
CA ALA A 84 -2.07 -0.87 13.75
C ALA A 84 -3.18 -0.71 12.73
N GLU A 85 -3.30 0.47 12.13
CA GLU A 85 -4.23 0.69 11.04
C GLU A 85 -3.71 -0.19 9.92
N ASN A 86 -3.95 -1.50 10.04
CA ASN A 86 -3.62 -2.47 9.04
C ASN A 86 -4.70 -2.34 8.00
N GLN A 87 -4.57 -1.25 7.25
CA GLN A 87 -5.43 -0.90 6.13
C GLN A 87 -5.27 -1.90 4.97
N ILE A 88 -4.33 -2.84 5.11
CA ILE A 88 -3.96 -3.84 4.12
C ILE A 88 -4.57 -5.21 4.47
N LEU A 89 -5.33 -5.76 3.54
CA LEU A 89 -5.73 -7.16 3.53
C LEU A 89 -4.92 -7.93 2.48
N TYR A 90 -4.27 -9.01 2.87
CA TYR A 90 -3.56 -9.89 1.94
C TYR A 90 -4.46 -11.03 1.50
N VAL A 91 -4.43 -11.34 0.20
CA VAL A 91 -5.23 -12.38 -0.43
C VAL A 91 -4.35 -13.31 -1.27
N PRO A 92 -4.72 -14.59 -1.41
CA PRO A 92 -3.88 -15.59 -2.06
C PRO A 92 -3.98 -15.59 -3.60
N ASN A 93 -5.03 -15.01 -4.18
CA ASN A 93 -5.31 -15.08 -5.62
C ASN A 93 -6.06 -13.84 -6.14
N PHE A 94 -6.20 -13.76 -7.46
CA PHE A 94 -6.88 -12.65 -8.15
C PHE A 94 -8.40 -12.60 -7.88
N GLU A 95 -9.06 -13.74 -7.72
CA GLU A 95 -10.51 -13.79 -7.45
C GLU A 95 -10.82 -13.14 -6.09
N ASP A 96 -10.03 -13.45 -5.07
CA ASP A 96 -10.12 -12.83 -3.75
C ASP A 96 -9.73 -11.34 -3.81
N LEU A 97 -8.74 -10.97 -4.63
CA LEU A 97 -8.34 -9.57 -4.82
C LEU A 97 -9.51 -8.70 -5.25
N VAL A 98 -10.29 -9.14 -6.22
CA VAL A 98 -11.40 -8.35 -6.80
C VAL A 98 -12.73 -8.54 -6.08
N SER A 99 -12.92 -9.65 -5.35
CA SER A 99 -14.21 -9.95 -4.70
C SER A 99 -14.30 -9.52 -3.24
N MET A 100 -13.18 -9.47 -2.50
CA MET A 100 -13.21 -9.12 -1.07
C MET A 100 -13.66 -7.66 -0.86
N PRO A 101 -14.69 -7.37 -0.07
CA PRO A 101 -15.09 -5.98 0.16
C PRO A 101 -14.04 -5.25 1.00
N TYR A 102 -13.91 -3.95 0.78
CA TYR A 102 -13.31 -3.07 1.77
C TYR A 102 -14.19 -2.99 3.02
N THR A 103 -13.58 -2.99 4.21
CA THR A 103 -14.32 -2.93 5.47
C THR A 103 -13.58 -2.12 6.54
N GLY A 104 -14.26 -1.17 7.17
CA GLY A 104 -13.70 -0.36 8.25
C GLY A 104 -12.48 0.44 7.79
N ILE A 105 -11.31 0.08 8.29
CA ILE A 105 -10.03 0.73 7.93
C ILE A 105 -9.32 0.04 6.75
N ILE A 106 -9.80 -1.12 6.30
CA ILE A 106 -9.18 -1.88 5.20
C ILE A 106 -9.54 -1.21 3.88
N ASN A 107 -8.57 -0.51 3.27
CA ASN A 107 -8.73 0.22 2.01
C ASN A 107 -7.65 -0.14 0.96
N ALA A 108 -6.81 -1.12 1.27
CA ALA A 108 -5.84 -1.70 0.34
C ALA A 108 -5.93 -3.23 0.41
N ILE A 109 -6.07 -3.89 -0.73
CA ILE A 109 -6.06 -5.36 -0.83
C ILE A 109 -4.88 -5.76 -1.71
N CYS A 110 -4.10 -6.74 -1.25
CA CYS A 110 -2.85 -7.15 -1.87
C CYS A 110 -2.87 -8.62 -2.23
N TRP A 111 -2.77 -8.91 -3.53
CA TRP A 111 -2.35 -10.21 -4.00
C TRP A 111 -0.81 -10.25 -4.05
N SER A 112 -0.23 -10.78 -2.97
CA SER A 112 1.22 -10.92 -2.84
C SER A 112 1.71 -12.14 -3.62
N ARG A 113 2.71 -11.95 -4.47
CA ARG A 113 3.19 -13.02 -5.36
C ARG A 113 4.67 -12.86 -5.69
N LYS A 114 5.33 -14.00 -5.87
CA LYS A 114 6.70 -14.07 -6.38
C LYS A 114 6.66 -14.38 -7.86
N LEU A 115 7.08 -13.41 -8.68
CA LEU A 115 7.07 -13.53 -10.13
C LEU A 115 8.36 -14.17 -10.65
N THR A 116 8.23 -14.91 -11.76
CA THR A 116 9.34 -15.48 -12.53
C THR A 116 9.54 -14.67 -13.81
N GLY A 117 10.73 -14.74 -14.40
CA GLY A 117 11.06 -14.04 -15.65
C GLY A 117 11.87 -12.75 -15.43
N ASP A 118 12.38 -12.20 -16.54
CA ASP A 118 13.22 -11.00 -16.55
C ASP A 118 12.43 -9.78 -17.06
N PHE A 119 11.76 -9.08 -16.13
CA PHE A 119 11.06 -7.83 -16.42
C PHE A 119 12.02 -6.68 -16.80
N ALA A 120 13.29 -6.76 -16.39
CA ALA A 120 14.29 -5.76 -16.75
C ALA A 120 14.66 -5.86 -18.24
N GLU A 121 14.61 -7.06 -18.83
CA GLU A 121 14.81 -7.25 -20.27
C GLU A 121 13.75 -6.48 -21.08
N ILE A 122 12.49 -6.55 -20.67
CA ILE A 122 11.38 -5.83 -21.33
C ILE A 122 11.64 -4.32 -21.28
N VAL A 123 11.96 -3.77 -20.11
CA VAL A 123 12.30 -2.34 -19.96
C VAL A 123 13.45 -1.91 -20.86
N LYS A 124 14.47 -2.76 -21.06
CA LYS A 124 15.62 -2.46 -21.94
C LYS A 124 15.29 -2.56 -23.43
N LYS A 125 14.23 -3.29 -23.80
CA LYS A 125 13.86 -3.60 -25.19
C LYS A 125 12.78 -2.67 -25.73
N VAL A 126 11.96 -2.09 -24.86
CA VAL A 126 10.95 -1.10 -25.21
C VAL A 126 11.61 0.19 -25.69
N THR A 127 11.09 0.77 -26.77
CA THR A 127 11.59 2.04 -27.29
C THR A 127 10.92 3.18 -26.54
N LEU A 128 11.67 3.88 -25.70
CA LEU A 128 11.11 4.93 -24.84
C LEU A 128 10.72 6.18 -25.66
N THR A 129 9.48 6.64 -25.50
CA THR A 129 8.96 7.88 -26.05
C THR A 129 8.66 8.87 -24.93
N GLY A 130 9.66 9.66 -24.55
CA GLY A 130 9.52 10.68 -23.49
C GLY A 130 9.61 10.11 -22.08
N ASN A 131 8.89 10.75 -21.14
CA ASN A 131 8.97 10.45 -19.71
C ASN A 131 8.17 9.21 -19.31
N ILE A 132 7.04 8.97 -19.99
CA ILE A 132 6.18 7.80 -19.82
C ILE A 132 5.95 7.18 -21.19
N THR A 133 6.23 5.89 -21.33
CA THR A 133 5.98 5.11 -22.54
C THR A 133 4.96 4.03 -22.22
N THR A 134 3.77 4.13 -22.79
CA THR A 134 2.75 3.08 -22.73
C THR A 134 3.12 1.96 -23.70
N ILE A 135 3.07 0.72 -23.23
CA ILE A 135 3.35 -0.48 -24.03
C ILE A 135 2.02 -1.15 -24.34
N ASP A 136 1.69 -1.26 -25.62
CA ASP A 136 0.52 -2.02 -26.06
C ASP A 136 0.81 -3.53 -26.06
N PRO A 137 -0.21 -4.40 -25.87
CA PRO A 137 -0.03 -5.85 -25.92
C PRO A 137 0.61 -6.36 -27.23
N GLU A 138 0.34 -5.70 -28.35
CA GLU A 138 0.91 -6.03 -29.66
C GLU A 138 2.41 -5.73 -29.70
N GLU A 139 2.82 -4.52 -29.28
CA GLU A 139 4.23 -4.14 -29.15
C GLU A 139 4.98 -5.09 -28.21
N LEU A 140 4.35 -5.41 -27.06
CA LEU A 140 4.94 -6.31 -26.07
C LEU A 140 5.22 -7.69 -26.68
N ASN A 141 4.33 -8.22 -27.54
CA ASN A 141 4.48 -9.49 -28.24
C ASN A 141 5.60 -9.47 -29.30
N GLU A 142 5.82 -8.33 -29.94
CA GLU A 142 6.83 -8.18 -30.99
C GLU A 142 8.27 -8.13 -30.47
N LEU A 143 8.50 -7.86 -29.17
CA LEU A 143 9.86 -7.81 -28.64
C LEU A 143 10.62 -9.13 -28.85
N SER A 144 11.86 -9.06 -29.30
CA SER A 144 12.74 -10.24 -29.32
C SER A 144 13.32 -10.45 -27.92
N LEU A 145 12.74 -11.39 -27.17
CA LEU A 145 13.07 -11.68 -25.77
C LEU A 145 13.73 -13.06 -25.58
N SER A 146 14.57 -13.18 -24.56
CA SER A 146 15.05 -14.46 -24.03
C SER A 146 13.91 -15.31 -23.45
N GLU A 147 14.17 -16.56 -23.08
CA GLU A 147 13.19 -17.41 -22.37
C GLU A 147 12.68 -16.75 -21.09
N GLN A 148 13.56 -16.08 -20.33
CA GLN A 148 13.16 -15.37 -19.11
C GLN A 148 12.33 -14.12 -19.41
N GLY A 149 12.65 -13.38 -20.48
CA GLY A 149 11.83 -12.26 -20.93
C GLY A 149 10.45 -12.72 -21.44
N GLN A 150 10.37 -13.88 -22.09
CA GLN A 150 9.09 -14.47 -22.52
C GLN A 150 8.20 -14.81 -21.33
N LEU A 151 8.74 -15.41 -20.27
CA LEU A 151 7.99 -15.64 -19.02
C LEU A 151 7.46 -14.34 -18.41
N ALA A 152 8.29 -13.28 -18.38
CA ALA A 152 7.86 -11.98 -17.89
C ALA A 152 6.74 -11.37 -18.76
N ARG A 153 6.84 -11.49 -20.09
CA ARG A 153 5.79 -11.08 -21.03
C ARG A 153 4.48 -11.82 -20.76
N GLU A 154 4.52 -13.14 -20.61
CA GLU A 154 3.32 -13.95 -20.38
C GLU A 154 2.57 -13.50 -19.13
N ILE A 155 3.29 -13.19 -18.05
CA ILE A 155 2.71 -12.65 -16.81
C ILE A 155 2.03 -11.29 -17.06
N LEU A 156 2.72 -10.37 -17.74
CA LEU A 156 2.17 -9.03 -18.03
C LEU A 156 0.90 -9.11 -18.88
N LEU A 157 0.90 -9.92 -19.94
CA LEU A 157 -0.26 -10.12 -20.80
C LEU A 157 -1.42 -10.75 -20.03
N ASN A 158 -1.14 -11.77 -19.21
CA ASN A 158 -2.16 -12.40 -18.39
C ASN A 158 -2.78 -11.43 -17.37
N ASP A 159 -1.98 -10.58 -16.73
CA ASP A 159 -2.50 -9.60 -15.77
C ASP A 159 -3.33 -8.50 -16.44
N LEU A 160 -2.91 -8.04 -17.62
CA LEU A 160 -3.70 -7.14 -18.48
C LEU A 160 -5.06 -7.78 -18.83
N GLU A 161 -5.06 -9.06 -19.24
CA GLU A 161 -6.27 -9.79 -19.57
C GLU A 161 -7.19 -10.00 -18.36
N LEU A 162 -6.65 -10.39 -17.21
CA LEU A 162 -7.42 -10.60 -15.97
C LEU A 162 -8.14 -9.33 -15.53
N LEU A 163 -7.43 -8.20 -15.49
CA LEU A 163 -8.00 -6.91 -15.10
C LEU A 163 -9.03 -6.41 -16.12
N LYS A 164 -8.75 -6.57 -17.42
CA LYS A 164 -9.71 -6.22 -18.48
C LYS A 164 -10.97 -7.10 -18.43
N ALA A 165 -10.82 -8.39 -18.14
CA ALA A 165 -11.95 -9.31 -17.96
C ALA A 165 -12.78 -8.98 -16.72
N HIS A 166 -12.16 -8.45 -15.67
CA HIS A 166 -12.85 -7.89 -14.50
C HIS A 166 -13.60 -6.58 -14.80
N GLY A 167 -13.27 -5.90 -15.89
CA GLY A 167 -13.88 -4.64 -16.31
C GLY A 167 -13.05 -3.39 -15.99
N ALA A 168 -11.81 -3.55 -15.52
CA ALA A 168 -10.86 -2.46 -15.38
C ALA A 168 -10.25 -2.07 -16.74
N SER A 169 -9.51 -0.96 -16.77
CA SER A 169 -8.84 -0.43 -17.97
C SER A 169 -7.32 -0.38 -17.78
N PRO A 170 -6.64 -1.54 -17.68
CA PRO A 170 -5.24 -1.57 -17.32
C PRO A 170 -4.34 -1.03 -18.43
N VAL A 171 -3.32 -0.28 -18.03
CA VAL A 171 -2.28 0.28 -18.88
C VAL A 171 -0.92 -0.17 -18.35
N LEU A 172 -0.06 -0.67 -19.23
CA LEU A 172 1.32 -1.01 -18.91
C LEU A 172 2.26 0.12 -19.35
N ASN A 173 3.08 0.63 -18.45
CA ASN A 173 3.94 1.77 -18.69
C ASN A 173 5.40 1.50 -18.29
N VAL A 174 6.34 1.99 -19.09
CA VAL A 174 7.71 2.28 -18.63
C VAL A 174 7.79 3.75 -18.28
N ILE A 175 8.17 4.04 -17.03
CA ILE A 175 8.16 5.38 -16.46
C ILE A 175 9.59 5.75 -16.09
N ASN A 176 10.14 6.78 -16.74
CA ASN A 176 11.42 7.37 -16.37
C ASN A 176 11.26 8.28 -15.15
N HIS A 177 10.25 9.15 -15.19
CA HIS A 177 9.79 10.02 -14.11
C HIS A 177 8.45 10.65 -14.53
N TYR A 178 7.74 11.25 -13.58
CA TYR A 178 6.57 12.10 -13.84
C TYR A 178 7.01 13.56 -13.93
N ASP A 179 6.28 14.34 -14.72
CA ASP A 179 6.43 15.79 -14.74
C ASP A 179 6.05 16.37 -13.37
N ARG A 180 6.82 17.37 -12.91
CA ARG A 180 6.57 18.05 -11.64
C ARG A 180 5.52 19.14 -11.85
N ASP A 181 4.62 19.28 -10.90
CA ASP A 181 3.68 20.40 -10.89
C ASP A 181 4.40 21.67 -10.42
N ASP A 182 4.54 22.64 -11.33
CA ASP A 182 5.12 23.95 -11.08
C ASP A 182 4.09 25.09 -11.10
N ALA A 183 2.80 24.79 -11.29
CA ALA A 183 1.74 25.79 -11.29
C ALA A 183 1.55 26.42 -9.90
N TYR A 184 1.65 25.60 -8.85
CA TYR A 184 1.59 26.03 -7.46
C TYR A 184 2.79 25.49 -6.66
N PRO A 185 3.95 26.16 -6.69
CA PRO A 185 5.18 25.62 -6.09
C PRO A 185 5.09 25.31 -4.58
N PHE A 186 4.18 25.96 -3.85
CA PHE A 186 3.95 25.69 -2.42
C PHE A 186 3.00 24.50 -2.17
N PHE A 187 2.25 24.07 -3.19
CA PHE A 187 1.27 23.00 -3.14
C PHE A 187 1.35 22.18 -4.44
N PRO A 188 2.37 21.33 -4.60
CA PRO A 188 2.42 20.43 -5.74
C PRO A 188 1.27 19.42 -5.64
N THR A 189 0.53 19.30 -6.75
CA THR A 189 -0.56 18.33 -6.96
C THR A 189 -0.13 17.13 -7.81
N ASP A 190 1.17 17.01 -8.10
CA ASP A 190 1.72 15.86 -8.81
C ASP A 190 1.68 14.56 -7.99
N VAL A 191 1.82 13.43 -8.69
CA VAL A 191 1.73 12.07 -8.13
C VAL A 191 2.81 11.73 -7.10
N TYR A 192 3.85 12.57 -6.93
CA TYR A 192 4.86 12.38 -5.89
C TYR A 192 4.37 12.87 -4.52
N SER A 193 3.32 13.70 -4.46
CA SER A 193 2.60 13.97 -3.22
C SER A 193 1.77 12.75 -2.82
N TYR A 194 1.59 12.51 -1.52
CA TYR A 194 0.50 11.63 -1.10
C TYR A 194 -0.82 12.22 -1.58
N HIS A 195 -1.59 11.39 -2.28
CA HIS A 195 -2.88 11.72 -2.83
C HIS A 195 -3.84 10.55 -2.72
N VAL A 196 -5.09 10.84 -3.02
CA VAL A 196 -6.15 9.84 -3.23
C VAL A 196 -6.72 10.04 -4.61
N ASP A 197 -7.04 8.94 -5.28
CA ASP A 197 -7.80 9.01 -6.52
C ASP A 197 -9.26 9.25 -6.19
N ARG A 198 -9.98 10.00 -7.03
CA ARG A 198 -11.40 10.27 -6.88
C ARG A 198 -12.16 9.81 -8.12
N SER A 199 -13.30 9.15 -7.91
CA SER A 199 -14.18 8.76 -9.01
C SER A 199 -15.66 8.95 -8.65
N PRO A 200 -16.46 9.55 -9.57
CA PRO A 200 -17.91 9.63 -9.38
C PRO A 200 -18.60 8.27 -9.57
N VAL A 201 -17.93 7.29 -10.18
CA VAL A 201 -18.44 5.93 -10.39
C VAL A 201 -17.67 4.94 -9.51
N PRO A 202 -18.32 3.86 -9.01
CA PRO A 202 -17.63 2.82 -8.25
C PRO A 202 -16.51 2.21 -9.08
N THR A 203 -15.28 2.36 -8.61
CA THR A 203 -14.07 1.82 -9.23
C THR A 203 -12.99 1.71 -8.15
N ASP A 204 -11.96 0.94 -8.45
CA ASP A 204 -10.78 0.81 -7.61
C ASP A 204 -9.53 1.11 -8.45
N THR A 205 -8.48 1.61 -7.80
CA THR A 205 -7.17 1.77 -8.43
C THR A 205 -6.43 0.45 -8.33
N PHE A 206 -6.02 -0.11 -9.46
CA PHE A 206 -5.16 -1.29 -9.47
C PHE A 206 -3.72 -0.90 -9.77
N LEU A 207 -2.75 -1.46 -9.06
CA LEU A 207 -1.34 -1.25 -9.41
C LEU A 207 -0.46 -2.50 -9.22
N CYS A 208 0.55 -2.64 -10.07
CA CYS A 208 1.63 -3.60 -9.88
C CYS A 208 2.93 -3.06 -10.48
N THR A 209 3.96 -2.91 -9.65
CA THR A 209 5.34 -2.63 -10.13
C THR A 209 6.05 -3.94 -10.43
N TYR A 210 6.46 -4.16 -11.68
CA TYR A 210 7.17 -5.37 -12.10
C TYR A 210 8.69 -5.20 -12.10
N TYR A 211 9.17 -3.96 -12.26
CA TYR A 211 10.57 -3.59 -12.25
C TYR A 211 10.74 -2.13 -11.82
N GLY A 212 11.83 -1.81 -11.13
CA GLY A 212 12.13 -0.45 -10.64
C GLY A 212 11.55 -0.17 -9.24
N ASP A 213 11.54 1.10 -8.84
CA ASP A 213 11.10 1.51 -7.51
C ASP A 213 9.57 1.38 -7.38
N PRO A 214 9.01 0.73 -6.34
CA PRO A 214 7.57 0.58 -6.18
C PRO A 214 6.89 1.82 -5.59
N SER A 215 5.60 2.01 -5.88
CA SER A 215 4.79 3.02 -5.19
C SER A 215 4.69 2.73 -3.68
N GLU A 216 4.26 3.74 -2.93
CA GLU A 216 4.07 3.66 -1.47
C GLU A 216 2.65 4.07 -1.10
N ILE A 217 2.12 3.45 -0.04
CA ILE A 217 0.91 3.91 0.65
C ILE A 217 1.25 4.46 2.04
N LEU A 218 0.35 5.26 2.58
CA LEU A 218 0.43 5.82 3.93
C LEU A 218 -0.83 5.45 4.71
N PRO A 219 -0.75 4.97 5.96
CA PRO A 219 -1.92 4.80 6.80
C PRO A 219 -2.70 6.10 6.92
N ASN A 220 -4.03 6.07 6.78
CA ASN A 220 -4.84 7.28 6.80
C ASN A 220 -4.63 8.12 8.07
N GLY A 221 -4.48 7.50 9.24
CA GLY A 221 -4.20 8.19 10.50
C GLY A 221 -2.83 8.88 10.57
N GLN A 222 -1.94 8.63 9.62
CA GLN A 222 -0.62 9.28 9.50
C GLN A 222 -0.56 10.33 8.38
N GLY A 223 -1.68 10.61 7.72
CA GLY A 223 -1.79 11.61 6.68
C GLY A 223 -2.79 12.70 7.06
N LYS A 224 -2.36 13.95 6.99
CA LYS A 224 -3.22 15.12 7.18
C LYS A 224 -3.54 15.74 5.83
N GLN A 225 -4.82 15.86 5.50
CA GLN A 225 -5.26 16.52 4.27
C GLN A 225 -4.74 17.96 4.26
N LYS A 226 -3.99 18.34 3.21
CA LYS A 226 -3.25 19.61 3.18
C LYS A 226 -4.16 20.83 3.30
N ILE A 227 -5.35 20.79 2.71
CA ILE A 227 -6.33 21.89 2.77
C ILE A 227 -6.90 22.15 4.17
N LEU A 228 -6.68 21.24 5.13
CA LEU A 228 -7.06 21.39 6.54
C LEU A 228 -5.93 21.98 7.38
N ILE A 229 -4.74 22.19 6.80
CA ILE A 229 -3.61 22.83 7.48
C ILE A 229 -3.82 24.36 7.40
N PRO A 230 -3.90 25.07 8.55
CA PRO A 230 -4.29 26.49 8.57
C PRO A 230 -3.45 27.38 7.66
N GLU A 231 -2.13 27.18 7.67
CA GLU A 231 -1.18 27.96 6.87
C GLU A 231 -1.40 27.73 5.38
N ILE A 232 -1.56 26.47 4.97
CA ILE A 232 -1.82 26.11 3.58
C ILE A 232 -3.17 26.65 3.12
N ARG A 233 -4.21 26.49 3.95
CA ARG A 233 -5.56 26.98 3.66
C ARG A 233 -5.58 28.50 3.51
N ALA A 234 -4.81 29.22 4.32
CA ALA A 234 -4.66 30.66 4.20
C ALA A 234 -3.95 31.09 2.90
N GLU A 235 -2.94 30.34 2.43
CA GLU A 235 -2.32 30.60 1.12
C GLU A 235 -3.29 30.31 -0.04
N LEU A 236 -4.02 29.20 0.00
CA LEU A 236 -5.04 28.87 -1.01
C LEU A 236 -6.15 29.93 -1.05
N ARG A 237 -6.53 30.50 0.10
CA ARG A 237 -7.48 31.62 0.17
C ARG A 237 -7.03 32.86 -0.57
N LYS A 238 -5.73 33.14 -0.67
CA LYS A 238 -5.21 34.30 -1.42
C LYS A 238 -5.35 34.12 -2.94
N LEU A 239 -5.42 32.87 -3.40
CA LEU A 239 -5.61 32.54 -4.82
C LEU A 239 -7.08 32.69 -5.23
N TYR A 240 -8.00 32.50 -4.30
CA TYR A 240 -9.44 32.52 -4.56
C TYR A 240 -10.03 33.94 -4.44
N GLN A 241 -10.57 34.45 -5.54
CA GLN A 241 -11.17 35.80 -5.63
C GLN A 241 -12.71 35.77 -5.67
N GLY A 242 -13.33 34.60 -5.46
CA GLY A 242 -14.79 34.42 -5.50
C GLY A 242 -15.48 34.68 -4.16
N ALA A 243 -16.77 34.40 -4.11
CA ALA A 243 -17.59 34.51 -2.91
C ALA A 243 -17.27 33.39 -1.91
N GLU A 244 -17.44 33.67 -0.61
CA GLU A 244 -17.03 32.77 0.48
C GLU A 244 -17.56 31.33 0.34
N ASP A 245 -18.77 31.18 -0.16
CA ASP A 245 -19.47 29.91 -0.36
C ASP A 245 -18.92 29.06 -1.51
N GLY A 246 -18.14 29.66 -2.43
CA GLY A 246 -17.51 28.93 -3.54
C GLY A 246 -16.09 28.44 -3.26
N PHE A 247 -15.53 28.68 -2.08
CA PHE A 247 -14.14 28.29 -1.78
C PHE A 247 -13.93 26.76 -1.77
N GLU A 248 -14.86 25.98 -1.20
CA GLU A 248 -14.74 24.51 -1.21
C GLU A 248 -14.80 23.94 -2.62
N LEU A 249 -15.65 24.51 -3.48
CA LEU A 249 -15.73 24.12 -4.88
C LEU A 249 -14.41 24.41 -5.60
N PHE A 250 -13.81 25.58 -5.37
CA PHE A 250 -12.48 25.90 -5.88
C PHE A 250 -11.42 24.88 -5.44
N LEU A 251 -11.43 24.45 -4.17
CA LEU A 251 -10.49 23.43 -3.69
C LEU A 251 -10.65 22.10 -4.45
N SER A 252 -11.90 21.68 -4.69
CA SER A 252 -12.19 20.44 -5.42
C SER A 252 -11.93 20.54 -6.92
N GLU A 253 -12.25 21.66 -7.58
CA GLU A 253 -12.05 21.86 -9.03
C GLU A 253 -10.55 21.89 -9.40
N HIS A 254 -9.71 22.30 -8.44
CA HIS A 254 -8.25 22.30 -8.58
C HIS A 254 -7.58 21.10 -7.90
N PHE A 255 -8.35 20.10 -7.46
CA PHE A 255 -7.87 18.86 -6.84
C PHE A 255 -7.05 19.05 -5.55
N PHE A 256 -7.01 20.24 -4.96
CA PHE A 256 -6.24 20.50 -3.75
C PHE A 256 -6.69 19.64 -2.57
N ASP A 257 -7.99 19.32 -2.52
CA ASP A 257 -8.57 18.46 -1.50
C ASP A 257 -8.14 16.99 -1.61
N LEU A 258 -7.50 16.56 -2.69
CA LEU A 258 -7.04 15.18 -2.85
C LEU A 258 -5.65 14.93 -2.24
N HIS A 259 -4.93 15.96 -1.80
CA HIS A 259 -3.54 15.82 -1.37
C HIS A 259 -3.34 15.86 0.14
N TYR A 260 -2.42 15.03 0.60
CA TYR A 260 -2.12 14.82 2.01
C TYR A 260 -0.65 15.11 2.31
N GLN A 261 -0.41 15.64 3.50
CA GLN A 261 0.90 15.76 4.10
C GLN A 261 1.08 14.63 5.10
N ALA A 262 2.15 13.86 4.96
CA ALA A 262 2.51 12.86 5.96
C ALA A 262 2.92 13.54 7.27
N GLU A 263 2.52 12.96 8.40
CA GLU A 263 2.99 13.36 9.72
C GLU A 263 4.51 13.17 9.86
N THR A 264 5.14 13.86 10.81
CA THR A 264 6.61 13.87 10.95
C THR A 264 7.24 12.51 11.21
N ASP A 265 6.50 11.61 11.86
CA ASP A 265 6.88 10.25 12.22
C ASP A 265 6.13 9.20 11.39
N ALA A 266 5.50 9.62 10.29
CA ALA A 266 4.84 8.75 9.34
C ALA A 266 5.76 7.63 8.85
N ARG A 267 5.19 6.44 8.69
CA ARG A 267 5.85 5.23 8.21
C ARG A 267 5.18 4.78 6.91
N PRO A 268 5.66 5.27 5.76
CA PRO A 268 5.21 4.79 4.46
C PRO A 268 5.38 3.28 4.32
N ILE A 269 4.44 2.64 3.65
CA ILE A 269 4.47 1.21 3.36
C ILE A 269 4.74 1.06 1.86
N SER A 270 5.84 0.39 1.53
CA SER A 270 6.14 0.06 0.14
C SER A 270 5.16 -0.99 -0.38
N LEU A 271 4.67 -0.79 -1.60
CA LEU A 271 3.79 -1.75 -2.28
C LEU A 271 4.57 -2.94 -2.85
N GLY A 272 5.91 -2.86 -2.86
CA GLY A 272 6.79 -3.94 -3.27
C GLY A 272 6.73 -4.24 -4.78
N ILE A 273 7.63 -5.12 -5.22
CA ILE A 273 7.71 -5.56 -6.61
C ILE A 273 6.92 -6.86 -6.78
N GLY A 274 6.13 -6.94 -7.84
CA GLY A 274 5.38 -8.11 -8.25
C GLY A 274 4.02 -8.26 -7.56
N ASN A 275 3.71 -7.47 -6.54
CA ASN A 275 2.42 -7.51 -5.86
C ASN A 275 1.37 -6.76 -6.67
N LEU A 276 0.20 -7.38 -6.90
CA LEU A 276 -0.95 -6.70 -7.49
C LEU A 276 -1.86 -6.18 -6.38
N TRP A 277 -2.06 -4.86 -6.39
CA TRP A 277 -2.83 -4.14 -5.39
C TRP A 277 -4.14 -3.65 -5.96
N ARG A 278 -5.16 -3.60 -5.11
CA ARG A 278 -6.43 -2.91 -5.33
C ARG A 278 -6.64 -1.91 -4.22
N LEU A 279 -6.67 -0.62 -4.54
CA LEU A 279 -6.72 0.49 -3.61
C LEU A 279 -8.07 1.22 -3.71
N ALA A 280 -8.66 1.54 -2.56
CA ALA A 280 -9.93 2.25 -2.50
C ALA A 280 -9.75 3.71 -2.95
N VAL A 281 -10.72 4.20 -3.71
CA VAL A 281 -10.76 5.59 -4.19
C VAL A 281 -11.77 6.42 -3.38
N ASP A 282 -11.65 7.73 -3.48
CA ASP A 282 -12.63 8.68 -2.95
C ASP A 282 -13.88 8.63 -3.84
N HIS A 283 -14.93 8.00 -3.31
CA HIS A 283 -16.20 7.78 -3.99
C HIS A 283 -17.36 8.05 -3.02
N PRO A 284 -18.43 8.75 -3.43
CA PRO A 284 -19.53 9.12 -2.53
C PRO A 284 -20.20 7.97 -1.76
N GLU A 285 -20.25 6.77 -2.34
CA GLU A 285 -20.85 5.60 -1.69
C GLU A 285 -19.83 4.72 -0.95
N SER A 286 -18.54 5.08 -0.96
CA SER A 286 -17.49 4.30 -0.29
C SER A 286 -17.73 4.26 1.22
N GLN A 287 -17.57 3.07 1.81
CA GLN A 287 -17.73 2.83 3.24
C GLN A 287 -16.39 2.80 3.99
N VAL A 288 -15.29 3.04 3.28
CA VAL A 288 -13.92 3.07 3.82
C VAL A 288 -13.23 4.36 3.38
N PRO A 289 -12.23 4.84 4.15
CA PRO A 289 -11.43 5.97 3.69
C PRO A 289 -10.64 5.59 2.43
N PRO A 290 -10.44 6.51 1.48
CA PRO A 290 -9.61 6.25 0.32
C PRO A 290 -8.14 6.00 0.70
N CYS A 291 -7.44 5.20 -0.10
CA CYS A 291 -6.07 4.83 0.17
C CYS A 291 -5.11 5.98 -0.19
N LEU A 292 -4.38 6.50 0.81
CA LEU A 292 -3.35 7.50 0.57
C LEU A 292 -2.13 6.84 -0.09
N HIS A 293 -1.79 7.25 -1.31
CA HIS A 293 -0.69 6.67 -2.06
C HIS A 293 0.11 7.70 -2.84
N ARG A 294 1.30 7.30 -3.32
CA ARG A 294 2.15 8.13 -4.17
C ARG A 294 3.07 7.32 -5.07
N ALA A 295 3.54 7.94 -6.14
CA ALA A 295 4.66 7.45 -6.93
C ALA A 295 5.99 7.61 -6.14
N PRO A 296 6.95 6.68 -6.32
CA PRO A 296 8.29 6.81 -5.76
C PRO A 296 9.09 7.80 -6.59
N ALA A 297 10.15 8.39 -6.03
CA ALA A 297 11.17 9.00 -6.87
C ALA A 297 11.94 7.87 -7.58
N GLU A 298 11.90 7.83 -8.91
CA GLU A 298 12.51 6.79 -9.77
C GLU A 298 14.05 6.84 -9.77
N LYS A 299 14.67 6.60 -8.61
CA LYS A 299 16.12 6.70 -8.38
C LYS A 299 16.90 5.52 -8.93
N SER A 300 16.27 4.34 -9.00
CA SER A 300 16.88 3.10 -9.47
C SER A 300 16.86 2.97 -11.00
N GLY A 301 16.29 3.95 -11.71
CA GLY A 301 16.06 3.93 -13.15
C GLY A 301 14.59 3.72 -13.51
N PRO A 302 14.28 3.43 -14.79
CA PRO A 302 12.91 3.35 -15.25
C PRO A 302 12.12 2.25 -14.56
N ARG A 303 10.84 2.54 -14.29
CA ARG A 303 9.90 1.64 -13.63
C ARG A 303 8.94 1.02 -14.62
N LEU A 304 8.75 -0.30 -14.57
CA LEU A 304 7.69 -1.00 -15.28
C LEU A 304 6.48 -1.14 -14.35
N LEU A 305 5.38 -0.46 -14.70
CA LEU A 305 4.17 -0.36 -13.89
C LEU A 305 2.95 -0.74 -14.73
N LEU A 306 2.12 -1.65 -14.21
CA LEU A 306 0.71 -1.75 -14.62
C LEU A 306 -0.14 -0.91 -13.66
N ILE A 307 -1.05 -0.12 -14.21
CA ILE A 307 -2.00 0.68 -13.44
C ILE A 307 -3.37 0.75 -14.14
N CYS A 308 -4.46 0.87 -13.39
CA CYS A 308 -5.83 1.14 -13.88
C CYS A 308 -6.34 2.47 -13.33
#